data_AF-A0A350QYW7-F1
#
_entry.id   AF-A0A350QYW7-F1
#
_cell.length_a   1.000
_cell.length_b   1.000
_cell.length_c   1.000
_cell.angle_alpha   90.00
_cell.angle_beta   90.00
_cell.angle_gamma   90.00
#
_symmetry.space_group_name_H-M   'P 1'
#
loop_
_entity.id
_entity.type
_entity.pdbx_description
1 polymer ?
#
loop_
_entity_poly.entity_id
_entity_poly.type
_entity_poly.pdbx_seq_one_letter_code
_entity_poly.pdbx_strand_id
1 'polypeptide(L)'
;MLALPLLEANSATGRVSSPKRIVATGVFYGFVPENFHPKDTGQNYHSPLLLKPLDPFRQNYTVFSGLDHNLSGGHNATKFFLSGIPTNQSKGYTEANISMDQKAADFVGGKTIYSSLTLDAD
;
A
#
# COMPACT_ATOMS: atom_id res chain seq x y z
N MET A 1 7.03 17.34 -27.16
CA MET A 1 5.75 17.87 -26.64
C MET A 1 5.77 17.85 -25.11
N LEU A 2 6.48 18.78 -24.47
CA LEU A 2 6.57 18.91 -23.00
C LEU A 2 5.97 20.24 -22.47
N ALA A 3 5.54 21.13 -23.38
CA ALA A 3 5.09 22.47 -23.02
C ALA A 3 3.64 22.51 -22.49
N LEU A 4 2.73 21.65 -23.00
CA LEU A 4 1.33 21.63 -22.55
C LEU A 4 1.15 21.19 -21.10
N PRO A 5 1.78 20.09 -20.61
CA PRO A 5 1.62 19.67 -19.21
C PRO A 5 2.06 20.74 -18.21
N LEU A 6 3.10 21.52 -18.55
CA LEU A 6 3.59 22.61 -17.71
C LEU A 6 2.63 23.82 -17.70
N LEU A 7 1.91 24.07 -18.79
CA LEU A 7 0.94 25.17 -18.88
C LEU A 7 -0.34 24.86 -18.10
N GLU A 8 -0.83 23.61 -18.16
CA GLU A 8 -1.98 23.14 -17.37
C GLU A 8 -1.69 23.12 -15.85
N ALA A 9 -0.45 22.82 -15.45
CA ALA A 9 -0.05 22.87 -14.05
C ALA A 9 -0.04 24.31 -13.47
N ASN A 10 0.19 25.31 -14.33
CA ASN A 10 0.27 26.72 -13.94
C ASN A 10 -1.05 27.49 -14.14
N SER A 11 -2.04 26.93 -14.84
CA SER A 11 -3.34 27.57 -15.10
C SER A 11 -4.35 27.40 -13.95
N ALA A 12 -4.07 26.51 -12.99
CA ALA A 12 -4.95 26.23 -11.85
C ALA A 12 -4.94 27.39 -10.83
N THR A 13 -5.84 28.36 -11.03
CA THR A 13 -6.03 29.55 -10.17
C THR A 13 -7.08 29.37 -9.06
N GLY A 14 -7.58 28.14 -8.87
CA GLY A 14 -8.52 27.78 -7.80
C GLY A 14 -7.82 27.19 -6.57
N ARG A 15 -8.51 27.11 -5.42
CA ARG A 15 -8.05 26.29 -4.28
C ARG A 15 -8.00 24.82 -4.70
N VAL A 16 -6.84 24.35 -5.15
CA VAL A 16 -6.62 22.94 -5.48
C VAL A 16 -6.54 22.17 -4.17
N SER A 17 -7.59 21.44 -3.82
CA SER A 17 -7.50 20.45 -2.75
C SER A 17 -6.47 19.39 -3.18
N SER A 18 -5.41 19.22 -2.39
CA SER A 18 -4.41 18.20 -2.72
C SER A 18 -5.06 16.83 -2.79
N PRO A 19 -4.85 16.07 -3.88
CA PRO A 19 -5.42 14.74 -4.01
C PRO A 19 -4.87 13.84 -2.89
N LYS A 20 -5.72 12.94 -2.38
CA LYS A 20 -5.26 11.88 -1.48
C LYS A 20 -4.35 10.93 -2.27
N ARG A 21 -3.27 10.49 -1.63
CA ARG A 21 -2.29 9.56 -2.18
C ARG A 21 -2.08 8.45 -1.18
N ILE A 22 -1.77 7.26 -1.68
CA ILE A 22 -1.34 6.14 -0.85
C ILE A 22 0.06 5.71 -1.30
N VAL A 23 0.84 5.21 -0.36
CA VAL A 23 2.11 4.54 -0.62
C VAL A 23 2.01 3.18 0.05
N ALA A 24 2.26 2.13 -0.73
CA ALA A 24 2.34 0.77 -0.22
C ALA A 24 3.78 0.29 -0.34
N THR A 25 4.31 -0.25 0.75
CA THR A 25 5.66 -0.81 0.81
C THR A 25 5.62 -2.12 1.59
N GLY A 26 6.46 -3.07 1.20
CA GLY A 26 6.58 -4.37 1.84
C GLY A 26 8.00 -4.62 2.31
N VAL A 27 8.14 -5.33 3.44
CA VAL A 27 9.43 -5.86 3.91
C VAL A 27 9.51 -7.33 3.53
N PHE A 28 10.13 -7.60 2.37
CA PHE A 28 10.04 -8.90 1.71
C PHE A 28 10.96 -10.00 2.26
N TYR A 29 11.86 -9.67 3.21
CA TYR A 29 12.61 -10.64 4.00
C TYR A 29 11.90 -11.05 5.31
N GLY A 30 10.73 -10.46 5.57
CA GLY A 30 9.90 -10.79 6.73
C GLY A 30 10.42 -10.24 8.06
N PHE A 31 9.69 -10.59 9.11
CA PHE A 31 9.99 -10.27 10.50
C PHE A 31 9.88 -11.53 11.35
N VAL A 32 10.44 -11.50 12.56
CA VAL A 32 10.15 -12.51 13.59
C VAL A 32 8.71 -12.26 14.10
N PRO A 33 7.72 -13.12 13.79
CA PRO A 33 6.31 -12.80 14.00
C PRO A 33 5.96 -12.54 15.47
N GLU A 34 6.53 -13.30 16.42
CA GLU A 34 6.30 -13.10 17.85
C GLU A 34 6.76 -11.73 18.37
N ASN A 35 7.62 -11.04 17.63
CA ASN A 35 8.15 -9.73 17.97
C ASN A 35 7.47 -8.58 17.21
N PHE A 36 6.58 -8.85 16.25
CA PHE A 36 5.90 -7.84 15.44
C PHE A 36 4.40 -7.70 15.79
N HIS A 37 3.70 -8.80 16.07
CA HIS A 37 2.25 -8.76 16.27
C HIS A 37 1.86 -8.35 17.70
N PRO A 38 1.03 -7.31 17.88
CA PRO A 38 0.44 -7.00 19.18
C PRO A 38 -0.48 -8.13 19.66
N LYS A 39 -0.46 -8.42 20.98
CA LYS A 39 -1.35 -9.39 21.62
C LYS A 39 -2.71 -8.80 22.00
N ASP A 40 -2.72 -7.52 22.31
CA ASP A 40 -3.93 -6.77 22.66
C ASP A 40 -4.43 -5.95 21.45
N THR A 41 -5.69 -5.55 21.48
CA THR A 41 -6.30 -4.69 20.46
C THR A 41 -6.60 -3.29 21.00
N GLY A 42 -6.91 -2.36 20.09
CA GLY A 42 -7.28 -0.99 20.43
C GLY A 42 -6.12 0.01 20.44
N GLN A 43 -6.43 1.25 20.80
CA GLN A 43 -5.48 2.38 20.72
C GLN A 43 -4.33 2.28 21.73
N ASN A 44 -4.47 1.44 22.76
CA ASN A 44 -3.51 1.31 23.86
C ASN A 44 -2.90 -0.10 23.95
N TYR A 45 -2.83 -0.86 22.84
CA TYR A 45 -2.12 -2.14 22.85
C TYR A 45 -0.67 -1.97 23.30
N HIS A 46 -0.11 -2.98 23.96
CA HIS A 46 1.31 -3.03 24.31
C HIS A 46 2.17 -3.26 23.06
N SER A 47 3.08 -2.33 22.78
CA SER A 47 3.96 -2.42 21.62
C SER A 47 4.93 -3.61 21.74
N PRO A 48 4.93 -4.55 20.78
CA PRO A 48 5.90 -5.63 20.72
C PRO A 48 7.28 -5.09 20.31
N LEU A 49 8.33 -5.92 20.48
CA LEU A 49 9.73 -5.51 20.36
C LEU A 49 10.04 -4.73 19.07
N LEU A 50 9.56 -5.20 17.91
CA LEU A 50 9.83 -4.59 16.61
C LEU A 50 9.04 -3.29 16.36
N LEU A 51 8.02 -3.01 17.17
CA LEU A 51 7.22 -1.78 17.07
C LEU A 51 7.61 -0.72 18.11
N LYS A 52 8.43 -1.06 19.11
CA LYS A 52 8.91 -0.09 20.12
C LYS A 52 9.52 1.18 19.52
N PRO A 53 10.33 1.14 18.43
CA PRO A 53 10.85 2.37 17.84
C PRO A 53 9.77 3.32 17.31
N LEU A 54 8.55 2.83 17.08
CA LEU A 54 7.42 3.61 16.59
C LEU A 54 6.52 4.14 17.71
N ASP A 55 6.82 3.86 18.98
CA ASP A 55 6.03 4.33 20.14
C ASP A 55 5.79 5.86 20.14
N PRO A 56 6.76 6.72 19.77
CA PRO A 56 6.51 8.17 19.68
C PRO A 56 5.40 8.57 18.68
N PHE A 57 5.06 7.68 17.74
CA PHE A 57 4.07 7.91 16.69
C PHE A 57 2.77 7.13 16.92
N ARG A 58 2.51 6.61 18.13
CA ARG A 58 1.40 5.67 18.40
C ARG A 58 0.00 6.11 17.96
N GLN A 59 -0.24 7.43 17.91
CA GLN A 59 -1.50 8.03 17.45
C GLN A 59 -1.59 8.20 15.92
N ASN A 60 -0.51 7.92 15.19
CA ASN A 60 -0.34 8.20 13.76
C ASN A 60 -0.28 6.92 12.91
N TYR A 61 -0.35 5.73 13.52
CA TYR A 61 -0.40 4.47 12.80
C TYR A 61 -1.32 3.45 13.48
N THR A 62 -1.76 2.48 12.69
CA THR A 62 -2.55 1.32 13.14
C THR A 62 -1.85 0.07 12.66
N VAL A 63 -1.78 -0.94 13.52
CA VAL A 63 -1.27 -2.26 13.18
C VAL A 63 -2.45 -3.20 13.02
N PHE A 64 -2.48 -3.89 11.89
CA PHE A 64 -3.44 -4.94 11.62
C PHE A 64 -2.72 -6.29 11.68
N SER A 65 -3.29 -7.22 12.44
CA SER A 65 -2.84 -8.62 12.51
C SER A 65 -3.79 -9.50 11.69
N GLY A 66 -3.31 -10.64 11.19
CA GLY A 66 -4.16 -11.60 10.46
C GLY A 66 -4.42 -11.25 8.99
N LEU A 67 -3.60 -10.37 8.39
CA LEU A 67 -3.69 -10.01 6.96
C LEU A 67 -2.82 -10.92 6.06
N ASP A 68 -2.71 -12.20 6.38
CA ASP A 68 -1.93 -13.16 5.59
C ASP A 68 -2.78 -13.72 4.43
N HIS A 69 -2.22 -13.78 3.22
CA HIS A 69 -2.90 -14.32 2.05
C HIS A 69 -2.95 -15.86 2.03
N ASN A 70 -2.31 -16.53 2.99
CA ASN A 70 -2.03 -17.96 3.05
C ASN A 70 -1.36 -18.50 1.78
N LEU A 71 -0.51 -17.67 1.16
CA LEU A 71 0.22 -18.00 -0.06
C LEU A 71 1.63 -18.47 0.28
N SER A 72 2.04 -19.59 -0.34
CA SER A 72 3.41 -20.08 -0.31
C SER A 72 4.17 -19.67 -1.58
N GLY A 73 5.49 -19.85 -1.60
CA GLY A 73 6.33 -19.54 -2.77
C GLY A 73 7.49 -18.58 -2.51
N GLY A 74 7.70 -18.17 -1.26
CA GLY A 74 8.82 -17.33 -0.85
C GLY A 74 8.86 -16.01 -1.62
N HIS A 75 10.03 -15.65 -2.15
CA HIS A 75 10.22 -14.42 -2.93
C HIS A 75 9.25 -14.32 -4.13
N ASN A 76 8.81 -15.42 -4.74
CA ASN A 76 7.84 -15.34 -5.84
C ASN A 76 6.45 -14.85 -5.40
N ALA A 77 6.09 -15.02 -4.13
CA ALA A 77 4.80 -14.59 -3.60
C ALA A 77 4.73 -13.08 -3.36
N THR A 78 5.86 -12.36 -3.36
CA THR A 78 5.91 -10.89 -3.17
C THR A 78 5.13 -10.15 -4.26
N LYS A 79 5.08 -10.72 -5.47
CA LYS A 79 4.31 -10.21 -6.63
C LYS A 79 2.81 -10.11 -6.36
N PHE A 80 2.32 -10.82 -5.35
CA PHE A 80 0.91 -10.83 -4.96
C PHE A 80 0.65 -10.02 -3.68
N PHE A 81 1.62 -9.27 -3.18
CA PHE A 81 1.51 -8.50 -1.92
C PHE A 81 0.28 -7.60 -1.87
N LEU A 82 -0.06 -6.92 -2.97
CA LEU A 82 -1.21 -6.00 -3.03
C LEU A 82 -2.44 -6.55 -3.74
N SER A 83 -2.34 -7.72 -4.37
CA SER A 83 -3.49 -8.38 -5.02
C SER A 83 -4.06 -9.52 -4.20
N GLY A 84 -3.24 -10.18 -3.37
CA GLY A 84 -3.59 -11.41 -2.65
C GLY A 84 -3.95 -12.60 -3.53
N ILE A 85 -3.86 -12.46 -4.86
CA ILE A 85 -4.37 -13.44 -5.83
C ILE A 85 -3.24 -13.79 -6.80
N PRO A 86 -2.77 -15.06 -6.81
CA PRO A 86 -1.80 -15.53 -7.79
C PRO A 86 -2.31 -15.38 -9.23
N THR A 87 -1.42 -14.97 -10.15
CA THR A 87 -1.79 -14.72 -11.55
C THR A 87 -2.42 -15.94 -12.24
N ASN A 88 -2.00 -17.15 -11.89
CA ASN A 88 -2.56 -18.39 -12.45
C ASN A 88 -3.97 -18.73 -11.89
N GLN A 89 -4.40 -18.07 -10.81
CA GLN A 89 -5.70 -18.26 -10.17
C GLN A 89 -6.68 -17.10 -10.46
N SER A 90 -6.21 -16.00 -11.04
CA SER A 90 -6.98 -14.77 -11.22
C SER A 90 -8.30 -14.96 -11.98
N LYS A 91 -8.35 -15.89 -12.95
CA LYS A 91 -9.57 -16.20 -13.72
C LYS A 91 -10.76 -16.64 -12.84
N GLY A 92 -10.52 -17.09 -11.61
CA GLY A 92 -11.56 -17.48 -10.66
C GLY A 92 -12.21 -16.31 -9.90
N TYR A 93 -11.71 -15.08 -10.06
CA TYR A 93 -12.18 -13.91 -9.30
C TYR A 93 -12.80 -12.86 -10.23
N THR A 94 -13.87 -12.20 -9.77
CA THR A 94 -14.59 -11.18 -10.55
C THR A 94 -13.69 -10.04 -11.03
N GLU A 95 -12.75 -9.60 -10.19
CA GLU A 95 -11.80 -8.52 -10.51
C GLU A 95 -10.40 -9.05 -10.85
N ALA A 96 -10.29 -10.34 -11.21
CA ALA A 96 -9.03 -11.00 -11.47
C ALA A 96 -8.01 -10.80 -10.32
N ASN A 97 -6.82 -10.30 -10.61
CA ASN A 97 -5.78 -9.96 -9.64
C ASN A 97 -5.46 -8.46 -9.62
N ILE A 98 -6.45 -7.59 -9.90
CA ILE A 98 -6.27 -6.13 -9.73
C ILE A 98 -5.86 -5.86 -8.28
N SER A 99 -4.77 -5.09 -8.11
CA SER A 99 -4.21 -4.81 -6.79
C SER A 99 -4.91 -3.64 -6.08
N MET A 100 -4.82 -3.59 -4.76
CA MET A 100 -5.40 -2.54 -3.93
C MET A 100 -4.94 -1.13 -4.36
N ASP A 101 -3.67 -0.98 -4.72
CA ASP A 101 -3.12 0.30 -5.19
C ASP A 101 -3.67 0.71 -6.56
N GLN A 102 -3.90 -0.25 -7.47
CA GLN A 102 -4.57 0.01 -8.75
C GLN A 102 -6.02 0.47 -8.53
N LYS A 103 -6.76 -0.18 -7.63
CA LYS A 103 -8.12 0.26 -7.27
C LYS A 103 -8.14 1.68 -6.69
N ALA A 104 -7.16 2.01 -5.85
CA ALA A 104 -7.04 3.35 -5.28
C ALA A 104 -6.68 4.40 -6.35
N ALA A 105 -5.81 4.06 -7.30
CA ALA A 105 -5.46 4.89 -8.44
C ALA A 105 -6.68 5.20 -9.32
N ASP A 106 -7.47 4.18 -9.66
CA ASP A 106 -8.70 4.32 -10.43
C ASP A 106 -9.73 5.20 -9.71
N PHE A 107 -9.87 5.05 -8.39
CA PHE A 107 -10.78 5.85 -7.59
C PHE A 107 -10.38 7.33 -7.52
N VAL A 108 -9.07 7.62 -7.40
CA VAL A 108 -8.57 9.00 -7.35
C VAL A 108 -8.62 9.66 -8.75
N GLY A 109 -8.37 8.88 -9.80
CA GLY A 109 -8.65 9.15 -11.22
C GLY A 109 -8.43 10.58 -11.72
N GLY A 110 -7.33 10.83 -12.45
CA GLY A 110 -7.12 12.09 -13.17
C GLY A 110 -6.85 13.33 -12.30
N LYS A 111 -6.72 13.15 -10.98
CA LYS A 111 -6.37 14.22 -10.02
C LYS A 111 -4.88 14.30 -9.72
N THR A 112 -4.08 13.36 -10.22
CA THR A 112 -2.63 13.30 -10.09
C THR A 112 -2.00 13.18 -11.48
N ILE A 113 -0.75 13.66 -11.64
CA ILE A 113 -0.01 13.59 -12.92
C ILE A 113 0.15 12.13 -13.36
N TYR A 114 0.47 11.25 -12.42
CA TYR A 114 0.49 9.81 -12.61
C TYR A 114 -0.62 9.20 -11.75
N SER A 115 -1.51 8.41 -12.36
CA SER A 115 -2.57 7.70 -11.62
C SER A 115 -1.98 6.64 -10.69
N SER A 116 -0.94 5.93 -11.14
CA SER A 116 -0.16 4.98 -10.36
C SER A 116 1.31 5.06 -10.75
N LEU A 117 2.20 4.81 -9.78
CA LEU A 117 3.64 4.70 -9.97
C LEU A 117 4.14 3.49 -9.17
N THR A 118 4.51 2.43 -9.87
CA THR A 118 5.18 1.27 -9.28
C THR A 118 6.69 1.52 -9.32
N LEU A 119 7.33 1.45 -8.16
CA LEU A 119 8.78 1.46 -8.04
C LEU A 119 9.20 0.05 -7.68
N ASP A 120 10.12 -0.49 -8.47
CA ASP A 120 10.71 -1.79 -8.20
C ASP A 120 12.23 -1.64 -8.09
N ALA A 121 12.82 -2.49 -7.25
CA ALA A 121 14.26 -2.61 -7.09
C ALA A 121 14.63 -4.06 -7.41
N ASP A 122 14.31 -4.47 -8.62
CA ASP A 122 14.79 -5.70 -9.27
C ASP A 122 15.97 -5.37 -10.20
#